data_AF-A0A6M8VSE5-F1
#
_entry.id   AF-A0A6M8VSE5-F1
#
_cell.length_a   1.000
_cell.length_b   1.000
_cell.length_c   1.000
_cell.angle_alpha   90.00
_cell.angle_beta   90.00
_cell.angle_gamma   90.00
#
_symmetry.space_group_name_H-M   'P 1'
#
loop_
_entity.id
_entity.type
_entity.pdbx_description
1 polymer ?
#
loop_
_entity_poly.entity_id
_entity_poly.type
_entity_poly.pdbx_seq_one_letter_code
_entity_poly.pdbx_strand_id
1 'polypeptide(L)'
;MEGRTPFADIAVASVAESLPMEDRFVAPDRTKIALREAFATDLPASVARRPKASFPLPFQRWMGEARETVAGSSMVRSLVRAEVLDAVTTDPNGLWHLAWPLTNLAMWADRWWPDGVSGGERTARTHVVGA
;
A
#
# COMPACT_ATOMS: atom_id res chain seq x y z
N MET A 1 8.01 18.67 -13.35
CA MET A 1 6.55 18.59 -13.15
C MET A 1 6.28 18.65 -11.66
N GLU A 2 5.45 19.58 -11.19
CA GLU A 2 4.99 19.66 -9.80
C GLU A 2 3.57 19.10 -9.73
N GLY A 3 3.33 18.13 -8.84
CA GLY A 3 1.99 17.59 -8.56
C GLY A 3 1.48 18.10 -7.23
N ARG A 4 0.34 18.81 -7.22
CA ARG A 4 -0.33 19.26 -5.99
C ARG A 4 -1.42 18.27 -5.59
N THR A 5 -1.62 18.11 -4.29
CA THR A 5 -2.62 17.20 -3.70
C THR A 5 -3.62 17.98 -2.82
N PRO A 6 -4.62 18.65 -3.41
CA PRO A 6 -5.52 19.54 -2.65
C PRO A 6 -6.25 18.85 -1.48
N PHE A 7 -6.59 17.56 -1.61
CA PHE A 7 -7.22 16.81 -0.53
C PHE A 7 -6.30 16.51 0.67
N ALA A 8 -4.99 16.75 0.55
CA ALA A 8 -4.04 16.65 1.64
C ALA A 8 -3.79 18.01 2.35
N ASP A 9 -4.51 19.06 1.97
CA ASP A 9 -4.44 20.36 2.63
C ASP A 9 -5.00 20.29 4.07
N ILE A 10 -4.37 21.02 5.00
CA ILE A 10 -4.72 21.00 6.42
C ILE A 10 -6.14 21.52 6.69
N ALA A 11 -6.60 22.51 5.93
CA ALA A 11 -7.95 23.06 6.09
C ALA A 11 -9.00 22.05 5.62
N VAL A 12 -8.72 21.35 4.50
CA VAL A 12 -9.58 20.27 4.00
C VAL A 12 -9.63 19.11 4.99
N ALA A 13 -8.48 18.70 5.54
CA ALA A 13 -8.40 17.65 6.55
C ALA A 13 -9.20 18.01 7.81
N SER A 14 -9.05 19.24 8.33
CA SER A 14 -9.78 19.72 9.50
C SER A 14 -11.30 19.65 9.31
N VAL A 15 -11.81 20.05 8.13
CA VAL A 15 -13.23 19.91 7.81
C VAL A 15 -13.64 18.44 7.76
N ALA A 16 -12.88 17.60 7.06
CA ALA A 16 -13.19 16.17 6.92
C ALA A 16 -13.20 15.42 8.27
N GLU A 17 -12.33 15.80 9.21
CA GLU A 17 -12.27 15.22 10.56
C GLU A 17 -13.46 15.62 11.43
N SER A 18 -13.99 16.83 11.23
CA SER A 18 -15.15 17.34 11.98
C SER A 18 -16.48 16.67 11.60
N LEU A 19 -16.56 16.01 10.44
CA LEU A 19 -17.78 15.38 9.95
C LEU A 19 -18.18 14.17 10.82
N PRO A 20 -19.47 13.97 11.14
CA PRO A 20 -19.97 12.72 11.71
C PRO A 20 -19.57 11.48 10.88
N MET A 21 -19.46 10.32 11.52
CA MET A 21 -19.07 9.10 10.82
C MET A 21 -20.11 8.70 9.76
N GLU A 22 -21.40 8.87 10.04
CA GLU A 22 -22.52 8.60 9.12
C GLU A 22 -22.49 9.44 7.83
N ASP A 23 -21.92 10.65 7.89
CA ASP A 23 -21.70 11.52 6.72
C ASP A 23 -20.44 11.13 5.93
N ARG A 24 -19.57 10.30 6.51
CA ARG A 24 -18.35 9.81 5.85
C ARG A 24 -18.58 8.43 5.24
N PHE A 25 -19.18 7.53 6.00
CA PHE A 25 -19.37 6.14 5.64
C PHE A 25 -20.46 5.44 6.46
N VAL A 26 -21.25 4.64 5.75
CA VAL A 26 -22.21 3.70 6.33
C VAL A 26 -21.94 2.33 5.73
N ALA A 27 -21.79 1.32 6.58
CA ALA A 27 -21.52 -0.04 6.15
C ALA A 27 -22.69 -0.62 5.32
N PRO A 28 -22.41 -1.53 4.37
CA PRO A 28 -21.09 -2.07 4.03
C PRO A 28 -20.31 -1.24 2.99
N ASP A 29 -20.98 -0.42 2.17
CA ASP A 29 -20.40 0.08 0.91
C ASP A 29 -20.68 1.56 0.60
N ARG A 30 -21.48 2.25 1.43
CA ARG A 30 -21.75 3.68 1.24
C ARG A 30 -20.58 4.49 1.78
N THR A 31 -19.67 4.90 0.88
CA THR A 31 -18.43 5.61 1.23
C THR A 31 -18.37 7.02 0.65
N LYS A 32 -17.65 7.91 1.34
CA LYS A 32 -17.38 9.29 0.93
C LYS A 32 -18.69 10.07 0.71
N ILE A 33 -19.67 9.89 1.60
CA ILE A 33 -21.05 10.35 1.40
C ILE A 33 -21.09 11.88 1.22
N ALA A 34 -20.59 12.63 2.20
CA ALA A 34 -20.52 14.10 2.15
C ALA A 34 -19.75 14.61 0.93
N LEU A 35 -18.65 13.94 0.55
CA LEU A 35 -17.88 14.31 -0.65
C LEU A 35 -18.71 14.12 -1.93
N ARG A 36 -19.44 13.01 -2.06
CA ARG A 36 -20.26 12.75 -3.24
C ARG A 36 -21.44 13.71 -3.32
N GLU A 37 -22.04 14.05 -2.19
CA GLU A 37 -23.14 15.01 -2.10
C GLU A 37 -22.69 16.42 -2.45
N ALA A 38 -21.55 16.86 -1.91
CA ALA A 38 -20.98 18.19 -2.19
C ALA A 38 -20.71 18.44 -3.67
N PHE A 39 -20.36 17.39 -4.44
CA PHE A 39 -20.06 17.49 -5.87
C PHE A 39 -21.17 16.92 -6.78
N ALA A 40 -22.35 16.58 -6.23
CA ALA A 40 -23.41 15.91 -6.98
C ALA A 40 -23.97 16.77 -8.14
N THR A 41 -23.90 18.09 -8.00
CA THR A 41 -24.32 19.05 -9.03
C THR A 41 -23.21 19.39 -10.03
N ASP A 42 -21.95 19.17 -9.66
CA ASP A 42 -20.78 19.54 -10.47
C ASP A 42 -20.33 18.40 -11.38
N LEU A 43 -20.67 17.15 -11.04
CA LEU A 43 -20.23 15.96 -11.75
C LEU A 43 -21.41 15.17 -12.34
N PRO A 44 -21.21 14.49 -13.48
CA PRO A 44 -22.19 13.55 -13.99
C PRO A 44 -22.54 12.49 -12.93
N ALA A 45 -23.82 12.13 -12.86
CA ALA A 45 -24.31 11.21 -11.84
C ALA A 45 -23.63 9.82 -11.89
N SER A 46 -23.16 9.40 -13.07
CA SER A 46 -22.35 8.18 -13.24
C SER A 46 -20.98 8.26 -12.58
N VAL A 47 -20.35 9.44 -12.54
CA VAL A 47 -19.07 9.69 -11.87
C VAL A 47 -19.30 9.80 -10.36
N ALA A 48 -20.28 10.63 -9.96
CA ALA A 48 -20.60 10.87 -8.55
C ALA A 48 -21.02 9.60 -7.79
N ARG A 49 -21.61 8.61 -8.47
CA ARG A 49 -22.02 7.32 -7.87
C ARG A 49 -21.07 6.16 -8.17
N ARG A 50 -19.97 6.38 -8.90
CA ARG A 50 -19.03 5.31 -9.26
C ARG A 50 -18.42 4.67 -8.00
N PRO A 51 -18.31 3.32 -7.92
CA PRO A 51 -17.61 2.65 -6.83
C PRO A 51 -16.15 3.12 -6.70
N LYS A 52 -15.60 3.07 -5.48
CA LYS A 52 -14.16 3.36 -5.27
C LYS A 52 -13.36 2.32 -6.03
N ALA A 53 -12.53 2.78 -6.96
CA ALA A 53 -11.49 1.97 -7.59
C ALA A 53 -10.12 2.47 -7.13
N SER A 54 -9.16 1.56 -7.00
CA SER A 54 -7.75 1.92 -6.98
C SER A 54 -7.31 2.32 -8.40
N PHE A 55 -6.11 2.89 -8.51
CA PHE A 55 -5.46 2.98 -9.80
C PHE A 55 -5.12 1.56 -10.27
N PRO A 56 -5.55 1.14 -11.47
CA PRO A 56 -5.19 -0.16 -11.99
C PRO A 56 -3.68 -0.18 -12.23
N LEU A 57 -2.98 -1.07 -11.53
CA LEU A 57 -1.57 -1.33 -11.75
C LEU A 57 -1.43 -2.78 -12.26
N PRO A 58 -0.52 -3.05 -13.21
CA PRO A 58 -0.35 -4.38 -13.79
C PRO A 58 0.49 -5.28 -12.85
N PHE A 59 0.08 -5.36 -11.58
CA PHE A 59 0.78 -6.13 -10.55
C PHE A 59 1.02 -7.57 -10.99
N GLN A 60 0.05 -8.21 -11.63
CA GLN A 60 0.22 -9.58 -12.14
C GLN A 60 1.42 -9.74 -13.05
N ARG A 61 1.72 -8.75 -13.91
CA ARG A 61 2.86 -8.80 -14.82
C ARG A 61 4.17 -8.45 -14.11
N TRP A 62 4.12 -7.55 -13.13
CA TRP A 62 5.30 -7.10 -12.40
C TRP A 62 5.90 -8.19 -11.51
N MET A 63 5.09 -9.16 -11.07
CA MET A 63 5.55 -10.20 -10.14
C MET A 63 6.42 -11.29 -10.78
N GLY A 64 6.66 -11.26 -12.09
CA GLY A 64 7.51 -12.26 -12.75
C GLY A 64 8.92 -12.36 -12.15
N GLU A 65 9.45 -11.26 -11.62
CA GLU A 65 10.79 -11.16 -11.00
C GLU A 65 10.75 -11.25 -9.45
N ALA A 66 9.56 -11.48 -8.87
CA ALA A 66 9.40 -11.59 -7.42
C ALA A 66 10.11 -12.82 -6.86
N ARG A 67 10.26 -13.88 -7.66
CA ARG A 67 10.81 -15.17 -7.24
C ARG A 67 12.18 -15.03 -6.60
N GLU A 68 13.13 -14.42 -7.31
CA GLU A 68 14.52 -14.29 -6.83
C GLU A 68 14.59 -13.42 -5.57
N THR A 69 13.81 -12.34 -5.55
CA THR A 69 13.75 -11.40 -4.42
C THR A 69 13.19 -12.06 -3.15
N VAL A 70 12.05 -12.76 -3.29
CA VAL A 70 11.38 -13.43 -2.16
C VAL A 70 12.18 -14.65 -1.69
N ALA A 71 12.67 -15.48 -2.63
CA ALA A 71 13.45 -16.67 -2.30
C ALA A 71 14.82 -16.31 -1.69
N GLY A 72 15.39 -15.16 -2.04
CA GLY A 72 16.69 -14.68 -1.58
C GLY A 72 16.69 -14.11 -0.16
N SER A 73 15.59 -13.52 0.31
CA SER A 73 15.57 -12.83 1.60
C SER A 73 15.52 -13.77 2.82
N SER A 74 16.52 -13.65 3.70
CA SER A 74 16.62 -14.43 4.94
C SER A 74 15.49 -14.13 5.93
N MET A 75 15.08 -12.86 6.01
CA MET A 75 14.02 -12.44 6.91
C MET A 75 12.66 -12.97 6.46
N VAL A 76 12.36 -12.91 5.15
CA VAL A 76 11.11 -13.45 4.61
C VAL A 76 11.03 -14.96 4.85
N ARG A 77 12.14 -15.70 4.67
CA ARG A 77 12.22 -17.13 5.02
C ARG A 77 11.93 -17.43 6.50
N SER A 78 12.28 -16.52 7.40
CA SER A 78 12.03 -16.69 8.84
C SER A 78 10.61 -16.35 9.28
N LEU A 79 9.91 -15.48 8.54
CA LEU A 79 8.60 -14.96 8.91
C LEU A 79 7.44 -15.68 8.22
N VAL A 80 7.72 -16.35 7.10
CA VAL A 80 6.70 -16.91 6.22
C VAL A 80 6.84 -18.42 6.18
N ARG A 81 5.71 -19.12 6.25
CA ARG A 81 5.67 -20.58 6.14
C ARG A 81 6.26 -21.04 4.80
N ALA A 82 7.01 -22.13 4.83
CA ALA A 82 7.71 -22.65 3.67
C ALA A 82 6.76 -22.94 2.49
N GLU A 83 5.54 -23.43 2.77
CA GLU A 83 4.55 -23.75 1.72
C GLU A 83 4.06 -22.49 1.00
N VAL A 84 3.97 -21.37 1.70
CA VAL A 84 3.57 -20.08 1.10
C VAL A 84 4.70 -19.54 0.22
N LEU A 85 5.95 -19.68 0.66
CA LEU A 85 7.11 -19.28 -0.13
C LEU A 85 7.24 -20.12 -1.39
N ASP A 86 7.08 -21.43 -1.27
CA ASP A 86 7.13 -22.35 -2.42
C ASP A 86 6.02 -22.03 -3.44
N ALA A 87 4.78 -21.82 -2.97
CA ALA A 87 3.67 -21.44 -3.84
C ALA A 87 3.93 -20.10 -4.55
N VAL A 88 4.34 -19.06 -3.81
CA VAL A 88 4.58 -17.72 -4.36
C VAL A 88 5.77 -17.71 -5.32
N THR A 89 6.83 -18.46 -5.03
CA THR A 89 8.00 -18.54 -5.92
C THR A 89 7.76 -19.41 -7.15
N THR A 90 6.80 -20.33 -7.09
CA THR A 90 6.37 -21.16 -8.23
C THR A 90 5.45 -20.39 -9.18
N ASP A 91 4.46 -19.65 -8.66
CA ASP A 91 3.52 -18.85 -9.47
C ASP A 91 3.35 -17.44 -8.90
N PRO A 92 4.36 -16.56 -9.05
CA PRO A 92 4.28 -15.21 -8.49
C PRO A 92 3.26 -14.33 -9.22
N ASN A 93 2.94 -14.61 -10.49
CA ASN A 93 1.97 -13.84 -11.27
C ASN A 93 0.53 -14.20 -10.88
N GLY A 94 0.21 -15.48 -10.72
CA GLY A 94 -1.10 -15.93 -10.25
C GLY A 94 -1.34 -15.59 -8.78
N LEU A 95 -0.28 -15.64 -7.96
CA LEU A 95 -0.33 -15.28 -6.53
C LEU A 95 0.17 -13.84 -6.26
N TRP A 96 -0.02 -12.92 -7.20
CA TRP A 96 0.52 -11.55 -7.12
C TRP A 96 0.14 -10.78 -5.84
N HIS A 97 -1.03 -11.07 -5.27
CA HIS A 97 -1.52 -10.45 -4.03
C HIS A 97 -0.70 -10.86 -2.80
N LEU A 98 -0.01 -12.00 -2.86
CA LEU A 98 0.99 -12.44 -1.88
C LEU A 98 2.41 -12.10 -2.32
N ALA A 99 2.73 -12.26 -3.60
CA ALA A 99 4.05 -11.97 -4.13
C ALA A 99 4.44 -10.49 -3.94
N TRP A 100 3.49 -9.56 -4.14
CA TRP A 100 3.73 -8.13 -4.00
C TRP A 100 4.17 -7.72 -2.58
N PRO A 101 3.39 -7.98 -1.50
CA PRO A 101 3.82 -7.61 -0.16
C PRO A 101 5.09 -8.35 0.28
N LEU A 102 5.28 -9.62 -0.12
CA LEU A 102 6.50 -10.37 0.19
C LEU A 102 7.74 -9.81 -0.50
N THR A 103 7.61 -9.37 -1.75
CA THR A 103 8.69 -8.69 -2.48
C THR A 103 9.05 -7.38 -1.81
N ASN A 104 8.06 -6.56 -1.43
CA ASN A 104 8.31 -5.32 -0.70
C ASN A 104 8.99 -5.57 0.65
N LEU A 105 8.53 -6.58 1.38
CA LEU A 105 9.13 -6.97 2.65
C LEU A 105 10.58 -7.44 2.47
N ALA A 106 10.86 -8.28 1.47
CA ALA A 106 12.22 -8.71 1.12
C ALA A 106 13.12 -7.52 0.77
N MET A 107 12.70 -6.64 -0.15
CA MET A 107 13.47 -5.46 -0.54
C MET A 107 13.77 -4.53 0.65
N TRP A 108 12.78 -4.31 1.51
CA TRP A 108 12.95 -3.52 2.73
C TRP A 108 13.90 -4.22 3.71
N ALA A 109 13.69 -5.52 3.97
CA ALA A 109 14.50 -6.33 4.86
C ALA A 109 15.96 -6.36 4.42
N ASP A 110 16.21 -6.66 3.17
CA ASP A 110 17.57 -6.83 2.65
C ASP A 110 18.31 -5.48 2.62
N ARG A 111 17.57 -4.36 2.50
CA ARG A 111 18.12 -3.01 2.55
C ARG A 111 18.49 -2.55 3.97
N TRP A 112 17.67 -2.86 4.96
CA TRP A 112 17.83 -2.34 6.33
C TRP A 112 18.40 -3.37 7.31
N TRP A 113 18.31 -4.65 6.96
CA TRP A 113 18.59 -5.80 7.79
C TRP A 113 19.26 -6.96 7.02
N PRO A 114 20.37 -6.70 6.29
CA PRO A 114 20.98 -7.65 5.35
C PRO A 114 21.44 -8.97 6.00
N ASP A 115 21.81 -8.94 7.29
CA ASP A 115 22.28 -10.13 8.02
C ASP A 115 21.14 -10.93 8.68
N GLY A 116 19.87 -10.56 8.45
CA GLY A 116 18.72 -11.16 9.11
C GLY A 116 18.60 -10.75 10.59
N VAL A 117 17.55 -11.26 11.25
CA VAL A 117 17.13 -10.82 12.60
C VAL A 117 18.17 -11.15 13.70
N SER A 118 19.19 -11.95 13.38
CA SER A 118 20.23 -12.43 14.31
C SER A 118 21.50 -11.55 14.36
N GLY A 119 21.34 -10.23 14.27
CA GLY A 119 22.42 -9.26 14.49
C GLY A 119 21.97 -8.23 15.52
N GLY A 120 22.38 -8.43 16.77
CA GLY A 120 22.16 -7.48 17.87
C GLY A 120 22.64 -6.08 17.51
N GLU A 121 21.93 -5.09 18.05
CA GLU A 121 22.27 -3.66 18.08
C GLU A 121 23.02 -3.12 16.85
N ARG A 122 22.25 -2.71 15.83
CA ARG A 122 22.73 -1.67 14.91
C ARG A 122 21.92 -0.41 15.14
N THR A 123 22.59 0.58 15.72
CA THR A 123 22.13 1.95 15.84
C THR A 123 21.55 2.38 14.50
N ALA A 124 20.26 2.72 14.48
CA ALA A 124 19.64 3.32 13.31
C ALA A 124 20.54 4.48 12.88
N ARG A 125 21.07 4.44 11.65
CA ARG A 125 21.76 5.59 11.08
C ARG A 125 20.72 6.69 10.90
N THR A 126 20.56 7.52 11.92
CA THR A 126 19.89 8.81 11.80
C THR A 126 20.66 9.59 10.76
N HIS A 127 20.12 9.68 9.55
CA HIS A 127 20.51 10.73 8.62
C HIS A 127 20.06 12.04 9.26
N VAL A 128 20.96 12.66 10.03
CA VAL A 128 20.85 14.06 10.38
C VAL A 128 21.00 14.81 9.05
N VAL A 129 19.87 15.25 8.51
CA VAL A 129 19.84 16.26 7.45
C VAL A 129 20.36 17.54 8.13
N GLY A 130 21.58 17.92 7.80
CA GLY A 130 22.18 19.17 8.28
C GLY A 130 21.31 20.35 7.86
N ALA A 131 21.07 21.23 8.82
CA ALA A 131 20.43 22.53 8.64
C ALA A 131 21.35 23.51 7.91
#